data_AF-A0A9E5NC10-F1
#
_entry.id   AF-A0A9E5NC10-F1
#
_cell.length_a   1.000
_cell.length_b   1.000
_cell.length_c   1.000
_cell.angle_alpha   90.00
_cell.angle_beta   90.00
_cell.angle_gamma   90.00
#
_symmetry.space_group_name_H-M   'P 1'
#
loop_
_entity.id
_entity.type
_entity.pdbx_description
1 polymer ?
#
loop_
_entity_poly.entity_id
_entity_poly.type
_entity_poly.pdbx_seq_one_letter_code
_entity_poly.pdbx_strand_id
1 'polypeptide(L)'
;MRERRKKKRSSRVPDSRNRAHGGSYGRKRQLLQFVLFTLAAIGAACFIYLQAKHIVAKDALYHLRHASLYVSNGPFMKEFPWLTCSVISTYVADIWYGFHLLFIPFTFIPKALTQAKIAGIFLLTVLLVLLYVVMRREKMTFAFLWPFVFAFISGPFAGRLTTTRPHILSTGLAALLFSFMIRGSAWPVFLVSAALTFFHLSFFWLGILIAFTVTLVRLITERTWELRKPAPLLIGLTIGWLLRPNPIGAAKIAYVQIFLLMLEKQKALLAFGRELYPLKLMPLVSEYGLFALLWLGFAAISLIAIYLRRAKLSGGTRILFWSSLALSTLFFILAVFVSSRAADQWALFGVILIAAGFTHFLAPRKNILREGLGRKTRIIGTCAAAVVFACMTWRFVSSPELKTGYGLYPYQSRAAAEWLKNNSRPGEIVFHVNWGQFPELFYWNQHNRYIGGMDPIFQYAYDKGLYWKAHHLLVGNAVDHTWGTPEAKGTNPEDTYTVIRRDFKASYIFLEKYRSPALFLHARDNDPRFVRCFDDRRTAIFRLSDVEQMEPDN
;
A
#
# COMPACT_ATOMS: atom_id res chain seq x y z
N MET A 1 -61.51 -60.08 -18.34
CA MET A 1 -60.53 -60.14 -17.23
C MET A 1 -59.34 -61.00 -17.65
N ARG A 2 -58.17 -60.39 -17.91
CA ARG A 2 -56.88 -61.09 -18.07
C ARG A 2 -55.80 -60.20 -17.46
N GLU A 3 -55.41 -60.50 -16.22
CA GLU A 3 -54.37 -59.76 -15.49
C GLU A 3 -52.96 -60.24 -15.88
N ARG A 4 -52.10 -59.27 -16.23
CA ARG A 4 -50.66 -59.46 -16.47
C ARG A 4 -49.90 -59.26 -15.15
N ARG A 5 -49.27 -60.33 -14.63
CA ARG A 5 -48.29 -60.26 -13.51
C ARG A 5 -47.00 -59.55 -13.95
N LYS A 6 -46.71 -58.38 -13.37
CA LYS A 6 -45.41 -57.68 -13.44
C LYS A 6 -44.46 -58.22 -12.35
N LYS A 7 -43.30 -58.76 -12.76
CA LYS A 7 -42.15 -59.05 -11.89
C LYS A 7 -41.54 -57.74 -11.37
N LYS A 8 -41.47 -57.58 -10.04
CA LYS A 8 -40.70 -56.54 -9.34
C LYS A 8 -39.20 -56.82 -9.48
N ARG A 9 -38.44 -55.89 -10.07
CA ARG A 9 -36.97 -55.81 -9.95
C ARG A 9 -36.65 -55.11 -8.62
N SER A 10 -35.91 -55.78 -7.73
CA SER A 10 -35.38 -55.17 -6.51
C SER A 10 -34.28 -54.16 -6.85
N SER A 11 -34.45 -52.91 -6.44
CA SER A 11 -33.41 -51.88 -6.49
C SER A 11 -32.30 -52.21 -5.49
N ARG A 12 -31.10 -52.54 -5.99
CA ARG A 12 -29.86 -52.56 -5.21
C ARG A 12 -29.59 -51.15 -4.68
N VAL A 13 -29.48 -51.02 -3.36
CA VAL A 13 -28.98 -49.84 -2.66
C VAL A 13 -27.52 -49.60 -3.08
N PRO A 14 -27.11 -48.37 -3.47
CA PRO A 14 -25.71 -48.11 -3.81
C PRO A 14 -24.85 -48.12 -2.55
N ASP A 15 -23.83 -48.97 -2.58
CA ASP A 15 -22.81 -49.19 -1.57
C ASP A 15 -22.09 -47.87 -1.19
N SER A 16 -22.07 -47.56 0.12
CA SER A 16 -21.53 -46.34 0.72
C SER A 16 -19.99 -46.28 0.72
N ARG A 17 -19.31 -47.34 0.25
CA ARG A 17 -17.84 -47.47 0.28
C ARG A 17 -17.10 -46.64 -0.80
N ASN A 18 -17.76 -46.20 -1.87
CA ASN A 18 -17.09 -45.46 -2.97
C ASN A 18 -16.93 -43.94 -2.77
N ARG A 19 -17.44 -43.35 -1.67
CA ARG A 19 -17.28 -41.91 -1.40
C ARG A 19 -15.96 -41.53 -0.72
N ALA A 20 -15.26 -42.49 -0.09
CA ALA A 20 -14.04 -42.21 0.66
C ALA A 20 -12.79 -42.04 -0.23
N HIS A 21 -12.68 -42.77 -1.34
CA HIS A 21 -11.50 -42.72 -2.22
C HIS A 21 -11.44 -41.49 -3.15
N GLY A 22 -12.59 -40.98 -3.62
CA GLY A 22 -12.63 -39.77 -4.45
C GLY A 22 -12.24 -38.48 -3.72
N GLY A 23 -12.47 -38.42 -2.40
CA GLY A 23 -12.20 -37.23 -1.57
C GLY A 23 -10.71 -36.99 -1.25
N SER A 24 -9.89 -38.05 -1.25
CA SER A 24 -8.44 -37.95 -1.01
C SER A 24 -7.70 -37.46 -2.27
N TYR A 25 -8.06 -38.01 -3.44
CA TYR A 25 -7.47 -37.62 -4.73
C TYR A 25 -7.76 -36.15 -5.09
N GLY A 26 -8.99 -35.68 -4.82
CA GLY A 26 -9.37 -34.27 -5.01
C GLY A 26 -8.60 -33.31 -4.10
N ARG A 27 -8.38 -33.67 -2.83
CA ARG A 27 -7.59 -32.88 -1.88
C ARG A 27 -6.11 -32.79 -2.29
N LYS A 28 -5.49 -33.91 -2.67
CA LYS A 28 -4.09 -33.94 -3.17
C LYS A 28 -3.92 -33.04 -4.39
N ARG A 29 -4.85 -33.08 -5.35
CA ARG A 29 -4.82 -32.19 -6.53
C ARG A 29 -4.95 -30.71 -6.17
N GLN A 30 -5.83 -30.37 -5.23
CA GLN A 30 -5.99 -28.99 -4.77
C GLN A 30 -4.73 -28.48 -4.06
N LEU A 31 -4.13 -29.30 -3.20
CA LEU A 31 -2.87 -28.98 -2.55
C LEU A 31 -1.75 -28.77 -3.57
N LEU A 32 -1.59 -29.68 -4.53
CA LEU A 32 -0.59 -29.54 -5.59
C LEU A 32 -0.78 -28.25 -6.39
N GLN A 33 -2.02 -27.92 -6.77
CA GLN A 33 -2.32 -26.65 -7.46
C GLN A 33 -2.00 -25.43 -6.62
N PHE A 34 -2.24 -25.49 -5.31
CA PHE A 34 -1.89 -24.42 -4.39
C PHE A 34 -0.37 -24.25 -4.30
N VAL A 35 0.38 -25.34 -4.08
CA VAL A 35 1.85 -25.33 -4.03
C VAL A 35 2.45 -24.80 -5.33
N LEU A 36 2.00 -25.30 -6.49
CA LEU A 36 2.47 -24.83 -7.80
C LEU A 36 2.19 -23.34 -8.01
N PHE A 37 1.01 -22.86 -7.60
CA PHE A 37 0.70 -21.43 -7.67
C PHE A 37 1.60 -20.62 -6.74
N THR A 38 1.82 -21.07 -5.50
CA THR A 38 2.70 -20.38 -4.55
C THR A 38 4.13 -20.30 -5.10
N LEU A 39 4.67 -21.36 -5.69
CA LEU A 39 5.98 -21.33 -6.33
C LEU A 39 6.02 -20.35 -7.51
N ALA A 40 4.98 -20.31 -8.35
CA ALA A 40 4.87 -19.34 -9.43
C ALA A 40 4.77 -17.89 -8.90
N ALA A 41 4.05 -17.67 -7.80
CA ALA A 41 3.93 -16.36 -7.14
C ALA A 41 5.28 -15.92 -6.56
N ILE A 42 6.04 -16.82 -5.93
CA ILE A 42 7.42 -16.55 -5.48
C ILE A 42 8.30 -16.20 -6.67
N GLY A 43 8.25 -16.97 -7.76
CA GLY A 43 9.01 -16.70 -8.98
C GLY A 43 8.71 -15.32 -9.57
N ALA A 44 7.42 -14.95 -9.65
CA ALA A 44 7.01 -13.63 -10.11
C ALA A 44 7.45 -12.52 -9.15
N ALA A 45 7.31 -12.70 -7.84
CA ALA A 45 7.75 -11.73 -6.85
C ALA A 45 9.27 -11.52 -6.89
N CYS A 46 10.05 -12.60 -7.02
CA CYS A 46 11.49 -12.55 -7.24
C CYS A 46 11.83 -11.81 -8.53
N PHE A 47 11.17 -12.13 -9.65
CA PHE A 47 11.37 -11.43 -10.91
C PHE A 47 11.15 -9.91 -10.73
N ILE A 48 10.05 -9.51 -10.10
CA ILE A 48 9.71 -8.09 -9.92
C ILE A 48 10.73 -7.37 -9.00
N TYR A 49 11.07 -7.94 -7.85
CA TYR A 49 11.97 -7.31 -6.87
C TYR A 49 13.46 -7.35 -7.26
N LEU A 50 13.88 -8.31 -8.07
CA LEU A 50 15.27 -8.43 -8.50
C LEU A 50 15.61 -7.57 -9.72
N GLN A 51 14.60 -7.11 -10.48
CA GLN A 51 14.80 -6.14 -11.58
C GLN A 51 15.31 -4.79 -11.09
N ALA A 52 14.88 -4.35 -9.90
CA ALA A 52 15.36 -3.11 -9.31
C ALA A 52 16.77 -3.30 -8.74
N LYS A 53 17.74 -2.48 -9.18
CA LYS A 53 19.09 -2.44 -8.56
C LYS A 53 19.05 -1.95 -7.11
N HIS A 54 17.99 -1.22 -6.75
CA HIS A 54 17.85 -0.44 -5.52
C HIS A 54 16.51 -0.69 -4.84
N ILE A 55 16.35 -0.22 -3.59
CA ILE A 55 15.04 -0.23 -2.92
C ILE A 55 14.20 0.89 -3.53
N VAL A 56 12.96 0.60 -3.92
CA VAL A 56 12.10 1.56 -4.63
C VAL A 56 11.61 2.68 -3.70
N ALA A 57 11.37 2.41 -2.41
CA ALA A 57 10.93 3.39 -1.42
C ALA A 57 11.73 3.31 -0.11
N LYS A 58 12.14 4.47 0.43
CA LYS A 58 12.92 4.55 1.69
C LYS A 58 12.15 4.03 2.91
N ASP A 59 10.82 4.12 2.92
CA ASP A 59 9.96 3.69 4.06
C ASP A 59 10.12 2.22 4.42
N ALA A 60 10.54 1.36 3.48
CA ALA A 60 10.85 -0.03 3.79
C ALA A 60 11.90 -0.13 4.91
N LEU A 61 12.90 0.77 4.89
CA LEU A 61 13.93 0.85 5.92
C LEU A 61 13.33 1.25 7.28
N TYR A 62 12.41 2.21 7.31
CA TYR A 62 11.71 2.56 8.55
C TYR A 62 10.98 1.34 9.15
N HIS A 63 10.23 0.60 8.33
CA HIS A 63 9.48 -0.56 8.83
C HIS A 63 10.40 -1.68 9.35
N LEU A 64 11.50 -1.94 8.66
CA LEU A 64 12.49 -2.94 9.07
C LEU A 64 13.23 -2.51 10.34
N ARG A 65 13.60 -1.23 10.44
CA ARG A 65 14.26 -0.74 11.65
C ARG A 65 13.33 -0.74 12.85
N HIS A 66 12.08 -0.34 12.69
CA HIS A 66 11.10 -0.42 13.76
C HIS A 66 10.88 -1.88 14.21
N ALA A 67 10.77 -2.84 13.27
CA ALA A 67 10.71 -4.26 13.63
C ALA A 67 11.92 -4.71 14.47
N SER A 68 13.13 -4.22 14.17
CA SER A 68 14.33 -4.53 14.97
C SER A 68 14.31 -3.92 16.37
N LEU A 69 13.59 -2.82 16.58
CA LEU A 69 13.36 -2.26 17.90
C LEU A 69 12.44 -3.14 18.74
N TYR A 70 11.46 -3.82 18.15
CA TYR A 70 10.65 -4.81 18.87
C TYR A 70 11.45 -6.04 19.28
N VAL A 71 12.46 -6.44 18.50
CA VAL A 71 13.41 -7.49 18.92
C VAL A 71 14.21 -7.05 20.14
N SER A 72 14.65 -5.79 20.17
CA SER A 72 15.57 -5.28 21.20
C SER A 72 14.86 -4.83 22.48
N ASN A 73 13.64 -4.28 22.36
CA ASN A 73 12.90 -3.64 23.46
C ASN A 73 11.59 -4.36 23.81
N GLY A 74 11.29 -5.46 23.11
CA GLY A 74 10.05 -6.21 23.25
C GLY A 74 8.90 -5.68 22.38
N PRO A 75 7.90 -6.54 22.08
CA PRO A 75 6.80 -6.19 21.18
C PRO A 75 5.82 -5.16 21.78
N PHE A 76 5.87 -4.91 23.09
CA PHE A 76 4.98 -3.93 23.74
C PHE A 76 5.58 -2.53 23.84
N MET A 77 6.73 -2.30 23.19
CA MET A 77 7.34 -0.97 23.09
C MET A 77 6.34 0.03 22.51
N LYS A 78 6.22 1.19 23.16
CA LYS A 78 5.32 2.28 22.75
C LYS A 78 6.08 3.54 22.36
N GLU A 79 7.21 3.78 23.03
CA GLU A 79 8.00 4.98 22.89
C GLU A 79 8.69 5.07 21.53
N PHE A 80 8.61 6.26 20.93
CA PHE A 80 9.29 6.58 19.69
C PHE A 80 10.00 7.94 19.81
N PRO A 81 11.05 8.05 20.65
CA PRO A 81 11.68 9.32 21.03
C PRO A 81 12.49 9.99 19.90
N TRP A 82 12.63 9.34 18.75
CA TRP A 82 13.45 9.80 17.63
C TRP A 82 12.83 10.94 16.82
N LEU A 83 11.57 11.29 17.05
CA LEU A 83 10.89 12.39 16.38
C LEU A 83 10.58 13.51 17.38
N THR A 84 11.25 14.65 17.30
CA THR A 84 11.11 15.72 18.32
C THR A 84 9.99 16.70 18.04
N CYS A 85 9.56 16.84 16.79
CA CYS A 85 8.47 17.74 16.38
C CYS A 85 7.41 16.96 15.60
N SER A 86 6.88 15.89 16.18
CA SER A 86 5.88 15.04 15.52
C SER A 86 4.90 14.44 16.52
N VAL A 87 3.62 14.42 16.17
CA VAL A 87 2.59 13.77 17.01
C VAL A 87 2.81 12.26 17.17
N ILE A 88 3.64 11.62 16.33
CA ILE A 88 4.01 10.20 16.48
C ILE A 88 4.69 9.97 17.84
N SER A 89 5.63 10.84 18.24
CA SER A 89 6.30 10.73 19.52
C SER A 89 5.43 11.21 20.67
N THR A 90 4.52 12.17 20.44
CA THR A 90 3.57 12.66 21.44
C THR A 90 2.52 11.63 21.81
N TYR A 91 1.96 10.92 20.83
CA TYR A 91 0.91 9.94 21.05
C TYR A 91 1.45 8.53 21.33
N VAL A 92 2.76 8.31 21.16
CA VAL A 92 3.47 7.12 21.67
C VAL A 92 2.80 5.83 21.18
N ALA A 93 2.56 5.74 19.87
CA ALA A 93 1.82 4.65 19.28
C ALA A 93 2.27 4.32 17.86
N ASP A 94 2.04 3.06 17.50
CA ASP A 94 2.36 2.52 16.20
C ASP A 94 1.08 2.10 15.47
N ILE A 95 0.80 2.77 14.35
CA ILE A 95 -0.34 2.51 13.46
C ILE A 95 -0.09 1.34 12.49
N TRP A 96 1.13 0.80 12.47
CA TRP A 96 1.58 -0.34 11.67
C TRP A 96 2.06 -1.53 12.54
N TYR A 97 1.71 -1.54 13.83
CA TYR A 97 2.05 -2.58 14.81
C TYR A 97 2.15 -4.01 14.28
N GLY A 98 1.04 -4.58 13.81
CA GLY A 98 1.05 -5.96 13.30
C GLY A 98 2.00 -6.14 12.12
N PHE A 99 2.18 -5.12 11.29
CA PHE A 99 3.08 -5.16 10.13
C PHE A 99 4.55 -5.14 10.54
N HIS A 100 4.92 -4.37 11.58
CA HIS A 100 6.27 -4.44 12.13
C HIS A 100 6.54 -5.78 12.84
N LEU A 101 5.55 -6.34 13.54
CA LEU A 101 5.67 -7.70 14.11
C LEU A 101 5.88 -8.75 13.01
N LEU A 102 5.12 -8.67 11.91
CA LEU A 102 5.29 -9.53 10.73
C LEU A 102 6.71 -9.44 10.15
N PHE A 103 7.40 -8.32 10.37
CA PHE A 103 8.71 -8.06 9.82
C PHE A 103 9.88 -8.51 10.70
N ILE A 104 9.63 -8.91 11.95
CA ILE A 104 10.65 -9.41 12.87
C ILE A 104 11.55 -10.49 12.24
N PRO A 105 11.04 -11.52 11.55
CA PRO A 105 11.90 -12.55 10.97
C PRO A 105 12.92 -12.02 9.95
N PHE A 106 12.63 -10.89 9.29
CA PHE A 106 13.55 -10.30 8.32
C PHE A 106 14.64 -9.44 8.99
N THR A 107 14.51 -9.09 10.28
CA THR A 107 15.51 -8.28 10.99
C THR A 107 16.85 -9.00 11.14
N PHE A 108 16.86 -10.33 11.05
CA PHE A 108 18.06 -11.17 11.12
C PHE A 108 18.89 -11.20 9.83
N ILE A 109 18.40 -10.59 8.74
CA ILE A 109 19.16 -10.45 7.49
C ILE A 109 20.09 -9.23 7.61
N PRO A 110 21.42 -9.40 7.55
CA PRO A 110 22.35 -8.32 7.91
C PRO A 110 22.43 -7.19 6.88
N LYS A 111 22.24 -7.49 5.59
CA LYS A 111 22.36 -6.51 4.51
C LYS A 111 21.01 -5.83 4.26
N ALA A 112 20.90 -4.53 4.49
CA ALA A 112 19.67 -3.73 4.36
C ALA A 112 18.95 -3.92 3.01
N LEU A 113 19.69 -3.90 1.90
CA LEU A 113 19.10 -4.12 0.56
C LEU A 113 18.50 -5.52 0.43
N THR A 114 19.23 -6.55 0.86
CA THR A 114 18.76 -7.95 0.80
C THR A 114 17.56 -8.14 1.72
N GLN A 115 17.62 -7.54 2.92
CA GLN A 115 16.54 -7.54 3.90
C GLN A 115 15.25 -6.95 3.31
N ALA A 116 15.29 -5.74 2.76
CA ALA A 116 14.13 -5.09 2.15
C ALA A 116 13.58 -5.87 0.96
N LYS A 117 14.45 -6.42 0.10
CA LYS A 117 14.01 -7.24 -1.04
C LYS A 117 13.32 -8.52 -0.60
N ILE A 118 13.87 -9.26 0.36
CA ILE A 118 13.27 -10.51 0.83
C ILE A 118 11.92 -10.25 1.53
N ALA A 119 11.84 -9.22 2.38
CA ALA A 119 10.58 -8.82 3.02
C ALA A 119 9.52 -8.41 1.98
N GLY A 120 9.91 -7.67 0.94
CA GLY A 120 9.04 -7.29 -0.16
C GLY A 120 8.58 -8.46 -1.04
N ILE A 121 9.47 -9.40 -1.36
CA ILE A 121 9.14 -10.65 -2.07
C ILE A 121 8.10 -11.45 -1.28
N PHE A 122 8.30 -11.56 0.03
CA PHE A 122 7.34 -12.21 0.92
C PHE A 122 5.96 -11.53 0.85
N LEU A 123 5.91 -10.21 1.03
CA LEU A 123 4.63 -9.46 0.98
C LEU A 123 3.90 -9.61 -0.35
N LEU A 124 4.61 -9.46 -1.47
CA LEU A 124 4.02 -9.60 -2.79
C LEU A 124 3.53 -11.03 -3.04
N THR A 125 4.29 -12.04 -2.60
CA THR A 125 3.87 -13.45 -2.66
C THR A 125 2.57 -13.65 -1.88
N VAL A 126 2.49 -13.15 -0.64
CA VAL A 126 1.28 -13.24 0.20
C VAL A 126 0.08 -12.59 -0.50
N LEU A 127 0.25 -11.38 -1.06
CA LEU A 127 -0.78 -10.70 -1.84
C LEU A 127 -1.28 -11.57 -3.01
N LEU A 128 -0.39 -12.10 -3.84
CA LEU A 128 -0.76 -12.94 -4.99
C LEU A 128 -1.47 -14.22 -4.56
N VAL A 129 -1.03 -14.85 -3.48
CA VAL A 129 -1.68 -16.04 -2.90
C VAL A 129 -3.07 -15.71 -2.37
N LEU A 130 -3.26 -14.59 -1.68
CA LEU A 130 -4.57 -14.16 -1.20
C LEU A 130 -5.53 -13.89 -2.37
N LEU A 131 -5.06 -13.25 -3.43
CA LEU A 131 -5.85 -13.07 -4.65
C LEU A 131 -6.20 -14.40 -5.29
N TYR A 132 -5.26 -15.34 -5.39
CA TYR A 132 -5.54 -16.67 -5.91
C TYR A 132 -6.60 -17.42 -5.09
N VAL A 133 -6.51 -17.34 -3.76
CA VAL A 133 -7.52 -17.92 -2.86
C VAL A 133 -8.90 -17.33 -3.15
N VAL A 134 -9.00 -16.01 -3.33
CA VAL A 134 -10.26 -15.33 -3.70
C VAL A 134 -10.77 -15.82 -5.06
N MET A 135 -9.93 -15.87 -6.09
CA MET A 135 -10.31 -16.31 -7.42
C MET A 135 -10.79 -17.77 -7.42
N ARG A 136 -10.15 -18.64 -6.64
CA ARG A 136 -10.56 -20.04 -6.46
C ARG A 136 -11.88 -20.16 -5.72
N ARG A 137 -12.04 -19.41 -4.64
CA ARG A 137 -13.24 -19.41 -3.79
C ARG A 137 -14.47 -18.94 -4.55
N GLU A 138 -14.32 -17.91 -5.38
CA GLU A 138 -15.37 -17.39 -6.24
C GLU A 138 -15.53 -18.18 -7.55
N LYS A 139 -14.79 -19.29 -7.71
CA LYS A 139 -14.86 -20.21 -8.85
C LYS A 139 -14.59 -19.53 -10.20
N MET A 140 -13.66 -18.58 -10.20
CA MET A 140 -13.26 -17.85 -11.40
C MET A 140 -12.57 -18.81 -12.38
N THR A 141 -12.96 -18.73 -13.66
CA THR A 141 -12.29 -19.46 -14.73
C THR A 141 -10.86 -18.92 -14.86
N PHE A 142 -9.88 -19.81 -14.98
CA PHE A 142 -8.45 -19.45 -14.94
C PHE A 142 -8.05 -18.70 -13.68
N ALA A 143 -8.53 -19.15 -12.51
CA ALA A 143 -8.20 -18.54 -11.21
C ALA A 143 -6.70 -18.28 -10.97
N PHE A 144 -5.81 -19.07 -11.59
CA PHE A 144 -4.36 -18.89 -11.50
C PHE A 144 -3.83 -17.67 -12.26
N LEU A 145 -4.55 -17.17 -13.28
CA LEU A 145 -4.08 -16.11 -14.17
C LEU A 145 -4.33 -14.71 -13.59
N TRP A 146 -5.50 -14.50 -12.98
CA TRP A 146 -5.93 -13.17 -12.53
C TRP A 146 -4.99 -12.47 -11.53
N PRO A 147 -4.35 -13.17 -10.56
CA PRO A 147 -3.34 -12.54 -9.71
C PRO A 147 -2.17 -11.93 -10.50
N PHE A 148 -1.76 -12.55 -11.61
CA PHE A 148 -0.72 -12.00 -12.48
C PHE A 148 -1.25 -10.86 -13.35
N VAL A 149 -2.47 -10.95 -13.86
CA VAL A 149 -3.13 -9.81 -14.54
C VAL A 149 -3.13 -8.58 -13.62
N PHE A 150 -3.42 -8.76 -12.34
CA PHE A 150 -3.31 -7.71 -11.34
C PHE A 150 -1.88 -7.19 -11.16
N ALA A 151 -0.90 -8.07 -10.98
CA ALA A 151 0.50 -7.67 -10.78
C ALA A 151 1.08 -6.84 -11.94
N PHE A 152 0.66 -7.12 -13.18
CA PHE A 152 1.21 -6.55 -14.39
C PHE A 152 0.32 -5.46 -15.03
N ILE A 153 -0.48 -4.73 -14.23
CA ILE A 153 -1.40 -3.70 -14.75
C ILE A 153 -0.68 -2.55 -15.47
N SER A 154 0.32 -1.95 -14.81
CA SER A 154 1.06 -0.79 -15.34
C SER A 154 2.41 -0.60 -14.63
N GLY A 155 3.28 0.25 -15.18
CA GLY A 155 4.56 0.62 -14.59
C GLY A 155 4.45 1.31 -13.22
N PRO A 156 3.66 2.40 -13.08
CA PRO A 156 3.48 3.06 -11.79
C PRO A 156 2.87 2.13 -10.73
N PHE A 157 1.96 1.24 -11.13
CA PHE A 157 1.41 0.23 -10.24
C PHE A 157 2.47 -0.75 -9.75
N ALA A 158 3.39 -1.17 -10.62
CA ALA A 158 4.56 -1.96 -10.26
C ALA A 158 5.43 -1.29 -9.20
N GLY A 159 5.74 0.00 -9.40
CA GLY A 159 6.47 0.80 -8.42
C GLY A 159 5.80 0.73 -7.04
N ARG A 160 4.47 0.82 -6.98
CA ARG A 160 3.70 0.70 -5.72
C ARG A 160 3.80 -0.68 -5.06
N LEU A 161 3.74 -1.76 -5.86
CA LEU A 161 3.89 -3.13 -5.36
C LEU A 161 5.30 -3.44 -4.82
N THR A 162 6.31 -2.67 -5.22
CA THR A 162 7.71 -2.85 -4.79
C THR A 162 8.12 -2.03 -3.57
N THR A 163 7.23 -1.18 -3.05
CA THR A 163 7.56 -0.27 -1.93
C THR A 163 7.71 -0.95 -0.56
N THR A 164 7.41 -2.26 -0.43
CA THR A 164 7.51 -3.02 0.84
C THR A 164 6.78 -2.31 2.00
N ARG A 165 5.53 -1.92 1.76
CA ARG A 165 4.66 -1.17 2.69
C ARG A 165 3.39 -1.95 3.06
N PRO A 166 2.70 -1.58 4.16
CA PRO A 166 1.51 -2.28 4.66
C PRO A 166 0.35 -2.43 3.67
N HIS A 167 0.16 -1.49 2.74
CA HIS A 167 -0.95 -1.52 1.78
C HIS A 167 -0.93 -2.75 0.86
N ILE A 168 0.24 -3.35 0.61
CA ILE A 168 0.38 -4.57 -0.20
C ILE A 168 -0.41 -5.71 0.46
N LEU A 169 -0.21 -5.92 1.76
CA LEU A 169 -0.94 -6.92 2.54
C LEU A 169 -2.43 -6.54 2.67
N SER A 170 -2.72 -5.27 2.97
CA SER A 170 -4.09 -4.79 3.12
C SER A 170 -4.93 -4.98 1.85
N THR A 171 -4.34 -4.85 0.67
CA THR A 171 -5.01 -5.10 -0.62
C THR A 171 -5.44 -6.57 -0.75
N GLY A 172 -4.57 -7.53 -0.38
CA GLY A 172 -4.92 -8.95 -0.36
C GLY A 172 -6.00 -9.28 0.68
N LEU A 173 -5.90 -8.70 1.87
CA LEU A 173 -6.92 -8.84 2.92
C LEU A 173 -8.26 -8.22 2.51
N ALA A 174 -8.26 -7.09 1.82
CA ALA A 174 -9.47 -6.46 1.29
C ALA A 174 -10.17 -7.35 0.26
N ALA A 175 -9.42 -7.99 -0.63
CA ALA A 175 -9.95 -8.96 -1.60
C ALA A 175 -10.61 -10.16 -0.89
N LEU A 176 -9.95 -10.67 0.15
CA LEU A 176 -10.43 -11.80 0.94
C LEU A 176 -11.69 -11.42 1.74
N LEU A 177 -11.71 -10.24 2.35
CA LEU A 177 -12.87 -9.69 3.05
C LEU A 177 -14.06 -9.54 2.09
N PHE A 178 -13.82 -9.00 0.90
CA PHE A 178 -14.85 -8.87 -0.15
C PHE A 178 -15.47 -10.23 -0.49
N SER A 179 -14.66 -11.27 -0.72
CA SER A 179 -15.17 -12.63 -0.97
C SER A 179 -15.96 -13.21 0.20
N PHE A 180 -15.50 -13.02 1.44
CA PHE A 180 -16.22 -13.50 2.63
C PHE A 180 -17.52 -12.75 2.88
N MET A 181 -17.60 -11.45 2.59
CA MET A 181 -18.85 -10.70 2.66
C MET A 181 -19.91 -11.26 1.69
N ILE A 182 -19.49 -11.74 0.52
CA ILE A 182 -20.39 -12.30 -0.49
C ILE A 182 -20.85 -13.72 -0.10
N ARG A 183 -19.91 -14.66 0.12
CA ARG A 183 -20.21 -16.11 0.27
C ARG A 183 -19.68 -16.76 1.56
N GLY A 184 -19.22 -15.99 2.55
CA GLY A 184 -18.62 -16.48 3.80
C GLY A 184 -19.58 -16.56 4.98
N SER A 185 -19.13 -17.19 6.06
CA SER A 185 -19.74 -17.07 7.38
C SER A 185 -19.23 -15.82 8.10
N ALA A 186 -19.85 -15.48 9.24
CA ALA A 186 -19.46 -14.36 10.08
C ALA A 186 -18.00 -14.43 10.59
N TRP A 187 -17.50 -15.65 10.86
CA TRP A 187 -16.20 -15.85 11.50
C TRP A 187 -14.99 -15.42 10.64
N PRO A 188 -14.87 -15.83 9.36
CA PRO A 188 -13.81 -15.30 8.49
C PRO A 188 -13.90 -13.79 8.26
N VAL A 189 -15.11 -13.21 8.26
CA VAL A 189 -15.29 -11.75 8.16
C VAL A 189 -14.65 -11.06 9.37
N PHE A 190 -14.93 -11.54 10.58
CA PHE A 190 -14.31 -11.07 11.82
C PHE A 190 -12.78 -11.20 11.78
N LEU A 191 -12.26 -12.38 11.43
CA LEU A 191 -10.81 -12.61 11.43
C LEU A 191 -10.07 -11.73 10.42
N VAL A 192 -10.62 -11.58 9.21
CA VAL A 192 -9.98 -10.77 8.17
C VAL A 192 -10.09 -9.29 8.47
N SER A 193 -11.21 -8.81 9.04
CA SER A 193 -11.31 -7.41 9.46
C SER A 193 -10.40 -7.10 10.65
N ALA A 194 -10.25 -8.03 11.62
CA ALA A 194 -9.26 -7.92 12.68
C ALA A 194 -7.84 -7.87 12.15
N ALA A 195 -7.47 -8.76 11.22
CA ALA A 195 -6.17 -8.75 10.58
C ALA A 195 -5.93 -7.43 9.82
N LEU A 196 -6.91 -6.96 9.05
CA LEU A 196 -6.80 -5.72 8.26
C LEU A 196 -6.41 -4.54 9.16
N THR A 197 -7.15 -4.34 10.25
CA THR A 197 -6.88 -3.24 11.19
C THR A 197 -5.64 -3.49 12.03
N PHE A 198 -5.30 -4.73 12.37
CA PHE A 198 -4.10 -5.06 13.15
C PHE A 198 -2.80 -4.80 12.39
N PHE A 199 -2.75 -5.17 11.11
CA PHE A 199 -1.57 -4.91 10.27
C PHE A 199 -1.51 -3.47 9.78
N HIS A 200 -2.65 -2.82 9.53
CA HIS A 200 -2.68 -1.48 8.94
C HIS A 200 -3.90 -0.69 9.41
N LEU A 201 -3.76 0.03 10.53
CA LEU A 201 -4.87 0.76 11.15
C LEU A 201 -5.51 1.74 10.16
N SER A 202 -4.69 2.49 9.42
CA SER A 202 -5.16 3.51 8.48
C SER A 202 -6.01 3.00 7.30
N PHE A 203 -6.17 1.68 7.17
CA PHE A 203 -7.01 1.03 6.17
C PHE A 203 -8.35 0.49 6.71
N PHE A 204 -8.70 0.74 7.99
CA PHE A 204 -9.94 0.24 8.59
C PHE A 204 -11.20 0.64 7.79
N TRP A 205 -11.22 1.86 7.23
CA TRP A 205 -12.35 2.42 6.49
C TRP A 205 -12.66 1.63 5.22
N LEU A 206 -11.66 0.98 4.61
CA LEU A 206 -11.86 0.12 3.44
C LEU A 206 -12.74 -1.08 3.76
N GLY A 207 -12.57 -1.66 4.96
CA GLY A 207 -13.42 -2.75 5.43
C GLY A 207 -14.89 -2.34 5.56
N ILE A 208 -15.13 -1.16 6.14
CA ILE A 208 -16.47 -0.58 6.28
C ILE A 208 -17.09 -0.33 4.90
N LEU A 209 -16.33 0.27 3.98
CA LEU A 209 -16.80 0.55 2.62
C LEU A 209 -17.18 -0.73 1.88
N ILE A 210 -16.34 -1.77 1.93
CA ILE A 210 -16.65 -3.08 1.34
C ILE A 210 -17.95 -3.65 1.94
N ALA A 211 -18.09 -3.60 3.26
CA ALA A 211 -19.26 -4.12 3.95
C ALA A 211 -20.54 -3.39 3.52
N PHE A 212 -20.47 -2.06 3.49
CA PHE A 212 -21.55 -1.19 3.06
C PHE A 212 -21.96 -1.51 1.63
N THR A 213 -21.02 -1.49 0.68
CA THR A 213 -21.33 -1.75 -0.74
C THR A 213 -21.92 -3.14 -0.95
N VAL A 214 -21.35 -4.19 -0.35
CA VAL A 214 -21.87 -5.57 -0.51
C VAL A 214 -23.26 -5.71 0.11
N THR A 215 -23.50 -5.10 1.26
CA THR A 215 -24.81 -5.15 1.95
C THR A 215 -25.86 -4.37 1.17
N LEU A 216 -25.52 -3.17 0.68
CA LEU A 216 -26.39 -2.35 -0.15
C LEU A 216 -26.75 -3.05 -1.46
N VAL A 217 -25.75 -3.61 -2.15
CA VAL A 217 -25.98 -4.39 -3.38
C VAL A 217 -26.86 -5.60 -3.10
N ARG A 218 -26.64 -6.34 -2.00
CA ARG A 218 -27.49 -7.47 -1.59
C ARG A 218 -28.93 -7.03 -1.34
N LEU A 219 -29.14 -5.91 -0.65
CA LEU A 219 -30.47 -5.35 -0.43
C LEU A 219 -31.15 -4.98 -1.75
N ILE A 220 -30.46 -4.31 -2.66
CA ILE A 220 -31.04 -3.86 -3.94
C ILE A 220 -31.35 -5.05 -4.85
N THR A 221 -30.40 -5.99 -4.97
CA THR A 221 -30.43 -7.04 -5.99
C THR A 221 -31.11 -8.33 -5.56
N GLU A 222 -31.07 -8.65 -4.27
CA GLU A 222 -31.66 -9.87 -3.70
C GLU A 222 -32.76 -9.58 -2.68
N ARG A 223 -33.05 -8.29 -2.36
CA ARG A 223 -34.09 -7.87 -1.40
C ARG A 223 -33.96 -8.55 -0.03
N THR A 224 -32.74 -8.90 0.34
CA THR A 224 -32.43 -9.53 1.63
C THR A 224 -31.58 -8.60 2.49
N TRP A 225 -31.97 -8.48 3.75
CA TRP A 225 -31.24 -7.72 4.75
C TRP A 225 -30.42 -8.68 5.63
N GLU A 226 -29.10 -8.59 5.58
CA GLU A 226 -28.20 -9.49 6.31
C GLU A 226 -27.17 -8.69 7.13
N LEU A 227 -27.49 -8.40 8.39
CA LEU A 227 -26.57 -7.75 9.33
C LEU A 227 -25.60 -8.70 10.04
N ARG A 228 -25.75 -10.01 9.80
CA ARG A 228 -24.93 -11.06 10.45
C ARG A 228 -23.45 -10.98 10.12
N LYS A 229 -23.04 -10.25 9.07
CA LYS A 229 -21.63 -10.05 8.69
C LYS A 229 -21.09 -8.65 9.01
N PRO A 230 -21.84 -7.55 8.81
CA PRO A 230 -21.43 -6.23 9.28
C PRO A 230 -21.09 -6.17 10.78
N ALA A 231 -21.85 -6.83 11.65
CA ALA A 231 -21.55 -6.82 13.09
C ALA A 231 -20.19 -7.50 13.43
N PRO A 232 -19.91 -8.75 13.02
CA PRO A 232 -18.58 -9.35 13.19
C PRO A 232 -17.46 -8.55 12.54
N LEU A 233 -17.73 -7.88 11.41
CA LEU A 233 -16.76 -7.01 10.76
C LEU A 233 -16.36 -5.87 11.69
N LEU A 234 -17.33 -5.13 12.23
CA LEU A 234 -17.08 -4.01 13.14
C LEU A 234 -16.36 -4.48 14.40
N ILE A 235 -16.78 -5.60 14.99
CA ILE A 235 -16.10 -6.21 16.14
C ILE A 235 -14.65 -6.54 15.78
N GLY A 236 -14.41 -7.16 14.62
CA GLY A 236 -13.06 -7.49 14.17
C GLY A 236 -12.21 -6.25 13.96
N LEU A 237 -12.72 -5.20 13.30
CA LEU A 237 -11.99 -3.93 13.15
C LEU A 237 -11.61 -3.35 14.52
N THR A 238 -12.53 -3.36 15.48
CA THR A 238 -12.29 -2.88 16.85
C THR A 238 -11.24 -3.73 17.57
N ILE A 239 -11.35 -5.06 17.52
CA ILE A 239 -10.37 -5.96 18.14
C ILE A 239 -8.99 -5.78 17.52
N GLY A 240 -8.87 -5.70 16.20
CA GLY A 240 -7.60 -5.45 15.52
C GLY A 240 -6.94 -4.11 15.90
N TRP A 241 -7.76 -3.11 16.25
CA TRP A 241 -7.27 -1.83 16.78
C TRP A 241 -6.85 -1.95 18.26
N LEU A 242 -7.66 -2.59 19.10
CA LEU A 242 -7.44 -2.71 20.54
C LEU A 242 -6.26 -3.62 20.91
N LEU A 243 -5.86 -4.55 20.04
CA LEU A 243 -4.72 -5.45 20.26
C LEU A 243 -3.34 -4.74 20.21
N ARG A 244 -3.30 -3.42 20.04
CA ARG A 244 -2.08 -2.61 19.98
C ARG A 244 -1.65 -2.17 21.39
N PRO A 245 -0.34 -1.98 21.65
CA PRO A 245 0.13 -1.54 22.98
C PRO A 245 -0.45 -0.20 23.47
N ASN A 246 -0.76 0.74 22.56
CA ASN A 246 -1.41 2.01 22.87
C ASN A 246 -2.54 2.31 21.87
N PRO A 247 -3.75 1.75 22.08
CA PRO A 247 -4.82 1.87 21.11
C PRO A 247 -5.34 3.31 21.02
N ILE A 248 -5.42 4.04 22.13
CA ILE A 248 -5.90 5.44 22.13
C ILE A 248 -4.92 6.34 21.36
N GLY A 249 -3.62 6.23 21.63
CA GLY A 249 -2.60 6.95 20.87
C GLY A 249 -2.65 6.60 19.38
N ALA A 250 -2.82 5.32 19.03
CA ALA A 250 -2.93 4.88 17.65
C ALA A 250 -4.16 5.47 16.95
N ALA A 251 -5.30 5.60 17.65
CA ALA A 251 -6.49 6.26 17.11
C ALA A 251 -6.25 7.76 16.86
N LYS A 252 -5.54 8.46 17.75
CA LYS A 252 -5.17 9.87 17.53
C LYS A 252 -4.24 10.04 16.32
N ILE A 253 -3.24 9.16 16.15
CA ILE A 253 -2.37 9.18 14.96
C ILE A 253 -3.18 8.84 13.69
N ALA A 254 -4.05 7.84 13.73
CA ALA A 254 -4.91 7.49 12.60
C ALA A 254 -5.86 8.64 12.24
N TYR A 255 -6.38 9.38 13.24
CA TYR A 255 -7.18 10.57 13.02
C TYR A 255 -6.39 11.65 12.25
N VAL A 256 -5.15 11.90 12.67
CA VAL A 256 -4.25 12.85 12.00
C VAL A 256 -3.98 12.41 10.56
N GLN A 257 -3.64 11.14 10.34
CA GLN A 257 -3.24 10.63 9.03
C GLN A 257 -4.40 10.49 8.04
N ILE A 258 -5.62 10.23 8.51
CA ILE A 258 -6.78 10.01 7.64
C ILE A 258 -7.60 11.30 7.50
N PHE A 259 -8.08 11.86 8.61
CA PHE A 259 -9.06 12.94 8.57
C PHE A 259 -8.40 14.30 8.45
N LEU A 260 -7.46 14.62 9.35
CA LEU A 260 -6.78 15.92 9.32
C LEU A 260 -5.98 16.10 8.01
N LEU A 261 -5.28 15.05 7.56
CA LEU A 261 -4.60 15.04 6.27
C LEU A 261 -5.56 15.37 5.12
N MET A 262 -6.72 14.72 5.06
CA MET A 262 -7.69 14.97 3.99
C MET A 262 -8.23 16.41 3.99
N LEU A 263 -8.47 16.98 5.18
CA LEU A 263 -8.91 18.37 5.34
C LEU A 263 -7.82 19.37 4.93
N GLU A 264 -6.59 19.21 5.42
CA GLU A 264 -5.51 20.16 5.12
C GLU A 264 -5.01 20.06 3.67
N LYS A 265 -5.09 18.86 3.07
CA LYS A 265 -4.77 18.67 1.65
C LYS A 265 -5.64 19.53 0.72
N GLN A 266 -6.91 19.77 1.07
CA GLN A 266 -7.81 20.59 0.24
C GLN A 266 -7.35 22.05 0.15
N LYS A 267 -6.58 22.53 1.13
CA LYS A 267 -6.02 23.89 1.13
C LYS A 267 -4.79 24.02 0.21
N ALA A 268 -4.25 22.91 -0.30
CA ALA A 268 -3.06 22.84 -1.15
C ALA A 268 -1.79 23.51 -0.56
N LEU A 269 -1.76 23.67 0.76
CA LEU A 269 -0.71 24.38 1.48
C LEU A 269 0.48 23.49 1.88
N LEU A 270 0.26 22.18 2.07
CA LEU A 270 1.29 21.27 2.58
C LEU A 270 2.00 20.50 1.45
N ALA A 271 3.31 20.27 1.60
CA ALA A 271 4.14 19.51 0.65
C ALA A 271 3.92 17.99 0.76
N PHE A 272 2.72 17.54 0.40
CA PHE A 272 2.35 16.13 0.41
C PHE A 272 3.02 15.31 -0.70
N GLY A 273 3.10 13.99 -0.49
CA GLY A 273 3.53 13.05 -1.52
C GLY A 273 2.67 13.17 -2.79
N ARG A 274 3.30 13.14 -3.97
CA ARG A 274 2.62 13.32 -5.27
C ARG A 274 1.48 12.34 -5.46
N GLU A 275 1.58 11.15 -4.89
CA GLU A 275 0.57 10.11 -4.99
C GLU A 275 -0.74 10.46 -4.26
N LEU A 276 -0.70 11.39 -3.30
CA LEU A 276 -1.89 11.87 -2.62
C LEU A 276 -2.76 12.74 -3.53
N TYR A 277 -2.22 13.28 -4.64
CA TYR A 277 -2.98 14.10 -5.58
C TYR A 277 -3.68 13.26 -6.66
N PRO A 278 -4.68 13.84 -7.35
CA PRO A 278 -5.45 13.11 -8.36
C PRO A 278 -4.60 12.61 -9.54
N LEU A 279 -5.01 11.48 -10.11
CA LEU A 279 -4.37 10.88 -11.29
C LEU A 279 -4.65 11.75 -12.52
N LYS A 280 -3.59 12.35 -13.06
CA LYS A 280 -3.68 13.19 -14.27
C LYS A 280 -4.09 12.37 -15.50
N LEU A 281 -4.73 13.04 -16.47
CA LEU A 281 -5.21 12.42 -17.71
C LEU A 281 -4.11 11.72 -18.50
N MET A 282 -2.94 12.37 -18.65
CA MET A 282 -1.85 11.80 -19.46
C MET A 282 -1.31 10.48 -18.87
N PRO A 283 -0.93 10.40 -17.58
CA PRO A 283 -0.61 9.12 -16.93
C PRO A 283 -1.76 8.10 -16.95
N LEU A 284 -3.02 8.54 -16.83
CA LEU A 284 -4.17 7.63 -16.94
C LEU A 284 -4.20 6.93 -18.31
N VAL A 285 -4.01 7.68 -19.39
CA VAL A 285 -4.04 7.15 -20.76
C VAL A 285 -2.78 6.33 -21.06
N SER A 286 -1.59 6.86 -20.77
CA SER A 286 -0.32 6.21 -21.14
C SER A 286 -0.07 4.93 -20.35
N GLU A 287 -0.34 4.96 -19.04
CA GLU A 287 0.01 3.87 -18.11
C GLU A 287 -1.14 2.92 -17.87
N TYR A 288 -2.36 3.45 -17.70
CA TYR A 288 -3.53 2.65 -17.33
C TYR A 288 -4.51 2.43 -18.48
N GLY A 289 -4.28 3.00 -19.67
CA GLY A 289 -5.23 2.97 -20.79
C GLY A 289 -5.65 1.56 -21.20
N LEU A 290 -4.71 0.60 -21.29
CA LEU A 290 -5.03 -0.79 -21.63
C LEU A 290 -5.89 -1.46 -20.56
N PHE A 291 -5.58 -1.22 -19.28
CA PHE A 291 -6.39 -1.73 -18.17
C PHE A 291 -7.78 -1.09 -18.15
N ALA A 292 -7.87 0.23 -18.36
CA ALA A 292 -9.14 0.95 -18.44
C ALA A 292 -10.01 0.42 -19.59
N LEU A 293 -9.43 0.15 -20.76
CA LEU A 293 -10.13 -0.45 -21.90
C LEU A 293 -10.65 -1.85 -21.57
N LEU A 294 -9.85 -2.70 -20.94
CA LEU A 294 -10.31 -4.03 -20.48
C LEU A 294 -11.44 -3.90 -19.46
N TRP A 295 -11.26 -3.04 -18.46
CA TRP A 295 -12.25 -2.82 -17.41
C TRP A 295 -13.59 -2.33 -17.97
N LEU A 296 -13.58 -1.26 -18.79
CA LEU A 296 -14.78 -0.73 -19.44
C LEU A 296 -15.39 -1.72 -20.43
N GLY A 297 -14.57 -2.41 -21.22
CA GLY A 297 -15.03 -3.41 -22.19
C GLY A 297 -15.75 -4.58 -21.51
N PHE A 298 -15.17 -5.14 -20.46
CA PHE A 298 -15.82 -6.22 -19.70
C PHE A 298 -17.04 -5.74 -18.93
N ALA A 299 -17.04 -4.51 -18.41
CA ALA A 299 -18.23 -3.91 -17.81
C ALA A 299 -19.37 -3.81 -18.84
N ALA A 300 -19.10 -3.23 -20.02
CA ALA A 300 -20.08 -3.06 -21.09
C ALA A 300 -20.63 -4.40 -21.61
N ILE A 301 -19.76 -5.37 -21.93
CA ILE A 301 -20.17 -6.70 -22.39
C ILE A 301 -21.08 -7.37 -21.35
N SER A 302 -20.71 -7.29 -20.07
CA SER A 302 -21.50 -7.89 -18.99
C SER A 302 -22.85 -7.20 -18.81
N LEU A 303 -22.90 -5.87 -18.88
CA LEU A 303 -24.15 -5.10 -18.79
C LEU A 303 -25.10 -5.40 -19.96
N ILE A 304 -24.56 -5.49 -21.19
CA ILE A 304 -25.34 -5.88 -22.38
C ILE A 304 -25.88 -7.31 -22.20
N ALA A 305 -25.06 -8.25 -21.74
CA ALA A 305 -25.50 -9.63 -21.51
C ALA A 305 -26.60 -9.74 -20.45
N ILE A 306 -26.53 -8.92 -19.39
CA ILE A 306 -27.57 -8.83 -18.35
C ILE A 306 -28.85 -8.21 -18.94
N TYR A 307 -28.75 -7.08 -19.64
CA TYR A 307 -29.88 -6.37 -20.23
C TYR A 307 -30.66 -7.25 -21.21
N LEU A 308 -29.95 -7.95 -22.08
CA LEU A 308 -30.55 -8.88 -23.04
C LEU A 308 -31.07 -10.18 -22.39
N ARG A 309 -31.04 -10.29 -21.06
CA ARG A 309 -31.43 -11.47 -20.25
C ARG A 309 -30.75 -12.76 -20.69
N ARG A 310 -29.56 -12.66 -21.28
CA ARG A 310 -28.79 -13.80 -21.82
C ARG A 310 -28.01 -14.56 -20.76
N ALA A 311 -27.98 -14.07 -19.52
CA ALA A 311 -27.31 -14.73 -18.40
C ALA A 311 -28.19 -14.75 -17.14
N LYS A 312 -28.59 -15.95 -16.69
CA LYS A 312 -29.19 -16.12 -15.35
C LYS A 312 -28.07 -16.22 -14.32
N LEU A 313 -27.88 -15.15 -13.55
CA LEU A 313 -26.90 -15.11 -12.47
C LEU A 313 -27.51 -15.64 -11.16
N SER A 314 -26.78 -16.52 -10.47
CA SER A 314 -27.08 -16.86 -9.07
C SER A 314 -26.97 -15.61 -8.20
N GLY A 315 -27.70 -15.55 -7.08
CA GLY A 315 -27.71 -14.34 -6.23
C GLY A 315 -26.31 -13.94 -5.74
N GLY A 316 -25.50 -14.90 -5.30
CA GLY A 316 -24.10 -14.62 -4.91
C GLY A 316 -23.24 -14.09 -6.06
N THR A 317 -23.48 -14.52 -7.31
CA THR A 317 -22.75 -14.02 -8.49
C THR A 317 -23.21 -12.60 -8.84
N ARG A 318 -24.50 -12.32 -8.71
CA ARG A 318 -25.07 -10.99 -8.92
C ARG A 318 -24.47 -9.99 -7.94
N ILE A 319 -24.41 -10.35 -6.64
CA ILE A 319 -23.79 -9.52 -5.61
C ILE A 319 -22.31 -9.28 -5.92
N LEU A 320 -21.56 -10.34 -6.28
CA LEU A 320 -20.15 -10.22 -6.64
C LEU A 320 -19.94 -9.23 -7.78
N PHE A 321 -20.67 -9.42 -8.89
CA PHE A 321 -20.55 -8.59 -10.07
C PHE A 321 -20.85 -7.12 -9.77
N TRP A 322 -22.04 -6.82 -9.23
CA TRP A 322 -22.45 -5.44 -8.97
C TRP A 322 -21.61 -4.76 -7.89
N SER A 323 -21.17 -5.48 -6.86
CA SER A 323 -20.29 -4.91 -5.84
C SER A 323 -18.90 -4.63 -6.40
N SER A 324 -18.34 -5.52 -7.22
CA SER A 324 -17.05 -5.28 -7.89
C SER A 324 -17.13 -4.11 -8.89
N LEU A 325 -18.24 -3.99 -9.63
CA LEU A 325 -18.49 -2.85 -10.51
C LEU A 325 -18.57 -1.55 -9.71
N ALA A 326 -19.42 -1.52 -8.67
CA ALA A 326 -19.59 -0.33 -7.83
C ALA A 326 -18.27 0.10 -7.16
N LEU A 327 -17.52 -0.83 -6.56
CA LEU A 327 -16.24 -0.52 -5.92
C LEU A 327 -15.19 -0.09 -6.94
N SER A 328 -15.06 -0.79 -8.07
CA SER A 328 -14.08 -0.41 -9.11
C SER A 328 -14.37 0.97 -9.70
N THR A 329 -15.65 1.30 -9.97
CA THR A 329 -16.06 2.63 -10.43
C THR A 329 -15.82 3.70 -9.37
N LEU A 330 -16.17 3.45 -8.11
CA LEU A 330 -15.93 4.38 -7.01
C LEU A 330 -14.43 4.69 -6.88
N PHE A 331 -13.58 3.67 -6.87
CA PHE A 331 -12.14 3.86 -6.77
C PHE A 331 -11.51 4.49 -8.01
N PHE A 332 -12.06 4.26 -9.20
CA PHE A 332 -11.67 5.00 -10.40
C PHE A 332 -11.97 6.50 -10.26
N ILE A 333 -13.18 6.86 -9.80
CA ILE A 333 -13.56 8.26 -9.52
C ILE A 333 -12.61 8.85 -8.47
N LEU A 334 -12.37 8.15 -7.36
CA LEU A 334 -11.42 8.60 -6.35
C LEU A 334 -10.00 8.74 -6.91
N ALA A 335 -9.57 7.86 -7.83
CA ALA A 335 -8.26 7.96 -8.46
C ALA A 335 -8.13 9.25 -9.28
N VAL A 336 -9.14 9.56 -10.10
CA VAL A 336 -9.14 10.70 -11.02
C VAL A 336 -9.38 12.04 -10.32
N PHE A 337 -10.17 12.07 -9.24
CA PHE A 337 -10.59 13.31 -8.59
C PHE A 337 -9.97 13.56 -7.22
N VAL A 338 -9.50 12.51 -6.53
CA VAL A 338 -9.03 12.63 -5.14
C VAL A 338 -7.55 12.28 -5.01
N SER A 339 -7.16 11.04 -5.28
CA SER A 339 -5.79 10.55 -5.07
C SER A 339 -5.45 9.38 -5.97
N SER A 340 -4.32 9.45 -6.66
CA SER A 340 -3.80 8.35 -7.46
C SER A 340 -3.56 7.06 -6.66
N ARG A 341 -3.45 7.10 -5.32
CA ARG A 341 -3.40 5.90 -4.47
C ARG A 341 -4.64 5.02 -4.63
N ALA A 342 -5.81 5.60 -4.91
CA ALA A 342 -7.05 4.85 -5.15
C ALA A 342 -7.00 3.95 -6.39
N ALA A 343 -6.00 4.16 -7.29
CA ALA A 343 -5.78 3.28 -8.42
C ALA A 343 -5.50 1.83 -8.00
N ASP A 344 -4.94 1.59 -6.81
CA ASP A 344 -4.67 0.23 -6.32
C ASP A 344 -5.96 -0.55 -6.09
N GLN A 345 -6.96 0.09 -5.49
CA GLN A 345 -8.25 -0.51 -5.22
C GLN A 345 -9.13 -0.55 -6.48
N TRP A 346 -9.00 0.44 -7.37
CA TRP A 346 -9.58 0.36 -8.71
C TRP A 346 -9.06 -0.86 -9.45
N ALA A 347 -7.75 -1.07 -9.48
CA ALA A 347 -7.09 -2.25 -10.02
C ALA A 347 -7.63 -3.54 -9.39
N LEU A 348 -7.70 -3.60 -8.06
CA LEU A 348 -8.17 -4.80 -7.33
C LEU A 348 -9.59 -5.19 -7.75
N PHE A 349 -10.54 -4.29 -7.59
CA PHE A 349 -11.94 -4.59 -7.87
C PHE A 349 -12.22 -4.66 -9.37
N GLY A 350 -11.45 -3.95 -10.20
CA GLY A 350 -11.52 -4.03 -11.65
C GLY A 350 -11.06 -5.38 -12.20
N VAL A 351 -9.98 -5.96 -11.67
CA VAL A 351 -9.57 -7.33 -12.05
C VAL A 351 -10.60 -8.36 -11.60
N ILE A 352 -11.18 -8.21 -10.41
CA ILE A 352 -12.27 -9.09 -9.95
C ILE A 352 -13.49 -8.97 -10.90
N LEU A 353 -13.84 -7.75 -11.31
CA LEU A 353 -14.93 -7.51 -12.27
C LEU A 353 -14.64 -8.16 -13.62
N ILE A 354 -13.44 -7.98 -14.17
CA ILE A 354 -13.02 -8.60 -15.44
C ILE A 354 -13.07 -10.13 -15.33
N ALA A 355 -12.57 -10.70 -14.23
CA ALA A 355 -12.57 -12.14 -13.98
C ALA A 355 -14.00 -12.70 -13.89
N ALA A 356 -14.89 -12.00 -13.19
CA ALA A 356 -16.31 -12.35 -13.10
C ALA A 356 -17.01 -12.23 -14.45
N GLY A 357 -16.72 -11.14 -15.17
CA GLY A 357 -17.16 -10.84 -16.52
C GLY A 357 -16.85 -12.00 -17.48
N PHE A 358 -15.57 -12.39 -17.50
CA PHE A 358 -15.10 -13.53 -18.29
C PHE A 358 -15.77 -14.83 -17.87
N THR A 359 -15.76 -15.15 -16.58
CA THR A 359 -16.25 -16.42 -16.03
C THR A 359 -17.72 -16.65 -16.30
N HIS A 360 -18.56 -15.62 -16.16
CA HIS A 360 -20.01 -15.76 -16.20
C HIS A 360 -20.64 -15.36 -17.52
N PHE A 361 -19.99 -14.50 -18.32
CA PHE A 361 -20.57 -14.00 -19.58
C PHE A 361 -19.79 -14.36 -20.83
N LEU A 362 -18.59 -14.96 -20.76
CA LEU A 362 -17.83 -15.38 -21.95
C LEU A 362 -17.40 -16.85 -21.91
N ALA A 363 -16.91 -17.33 -20.77
CA ALA A 363 -16.35 -18.67 -20.60
C ALA A 363 -17.35 -19.85 -20.71
N PRO A 364 -18.65 -19.75 -20.37
CA PRO A 364 -19.57 -20.89 -20.46
C PRO A 364 -19.71 -21.42 -21.91
N ARG A 365 -19.86 -22.74 -22.09
CA ARG A 365 -19.96 -23.39 -23.41
C ARG A 365 -21.30 -23.10 -24.12
N LYS A 366 -22.41 -23.07 -23.36
CA LYS A 366 -23.78 -22.80 -23.85
C LYS A 366 -24.13 -21.32 -23.74
N ASN A 367 -23.27 -20.46 -24.26
CA ASN A 367 -23.44 -19.02 -24.16
C ASN A 367 -23.75 -18.46 -25.54
N ILE A 368 -24.90 -17.80 -25.70
CA ILE A 368 -25.37 -17.29 -26.99
C ILE A 368 -24.37 -16.29 -27.61
N LEU A 369 -23.64 -15.50 -26.80
CA LEU A 369 -22.54 -14.66 -27.29
C LEU A 369 -21.43 -15.52 -27.92
N ARG A 370 -21.07 -16.63 -27.28
CA ARG A 370 -20.04 -17.56 -27.75
C ARG A 370 -20.51 -18.42 -28.94
N GLU A 371 -21.81 -18.70 -29.01
CA GLU A 371 -22.46 -19.43 -30.12
C GLU A 371 -22.62 -18.54 -31.36
N GLY A 372 -22.88 -17.24 -31.18
CA GLY A 372 -22.87 -16.25 -32.27
C GLY A 372 -21.47 -15.87 -32.77
N LEU A 373 -20.42 -16.12 -31.97
CA LEU A 373 -19.02 -15.86 -32.33
C LEU A 373 -18.39 -17.09 -33.01
N GLY A 374 -18.13 -16.97 -34.32
CA GLY A 374 -17.38 -17.96 -35.09
C GLY A 374 -16.04 -18.33 -34.44
N ARG A 375 -15.53 -19.54 -34.73
CA ARG A 375 -14.24 -20.03 -34.18
C ARG A 375 -13.10 -19.03 -34.44
N LYS A 376 -13.08 -18.40 -35.62
CA LYS A 376 -12.10 -17.35 -35.99
C LYS A 376 -12.16 -16.16 -35.03
N THR A 377 -13.34 -15.60 -34.77
CA THR A 377 -13.51 -14.44 -33.86
C THR A 377 -13.09 -14.76 -32.43
N ARG A 378 -13.30 -16.00 -31.96
CA ARG A 378 -12.83 -16.45 -30.64
C ARG A 378 -11.31 -16.56 -30.55
N ILE A 379 -10.67 -17.07 -31.60
CA ILE A 379 -9.21 -17.12 -31.69
C ILE A 379 -8.66 -15.69 -31.71
N ILE A 380 -9.21 -14.82 -32.56
CA ILE A 380 -8.82 -13.40 -32.64
C ILE A 380 -8.97 -12.71 -31.28
N GLY A 381 -10.10 -12.89 -30.58
CA GLY A 381 -10.31 -12.31 -29.26
C GLY A 381 -9.35 -12.84 -28.19
N THR A 382 -8.99 -14.12 -28.25
CA THR A 382 -8.00 -14.72 -27.33
C THR A 382 -6.60 -14.18 -27.62
N CYS A 383 -6.22 -14.10 -28.90
CA CYS A 383 -4.95 -13.52 -29.32
C CYS A 383 -4.88 -12.03 -28.93
N ALA A 384 -5.96 -11.27 -29.14
CA ALA A 384 -6.04 -9.87 -28.73
C ALA A 384 -5.88 -9.70 -27.22
N ALA A 385 -6.53 -10.54 -26.40
CA ALA A 385 -6.35 -10.52 -24.96
C ALA A 385 -4.90 -10.87 -24.54
N ALA A 386 -4.27 -11.84 -25.21
CA ALA A 386 -2.88 -12.19 -24.97
C ALA A 386 -1.92 -11.05 -25.37
N VAL A 387 -2.17 -10.39 -26.51
CA VAL A 387 -1.40 -9.22 -26.96
C VAL A 387 -1.57 -8.05 -25.98
N VAL A 388 -2.79 -7.77 -25.51
CA VAL A 388 -3.02 -6.73 -24.51
C VAL A 388 -2.26 -7.03 -23.22
N PHE A 389 -2.32 -8.27 -22.73
CA PHE A 389 -1.56 -8.68 -21.54
C PHE A 389 -0.04 -8.61 -21.77
N ALA A 390 0.46 -8.97 -22.95
CA ALA A 390 1.86 -8.84 -23.32
C ALA A 390 2.29 -7.37 -23.37
N CYS A 391 1.47 -6.47 -23.92
CA CYS A 391 1.71 -5.03 -23.93
C CYS A 391 1.72 -4.44 -22.51
N MET A 392 0.80 -4.85 -21.64
CA MET A 392 0.77 -4.45 -20.23
C MET A 392 2.04 -4.93 -19.51
N THR A 393 2.44 -6.18 -19.75
CA THR A 393 3.69 -6.75 -19.20
C THR A 393 4.92 -6.04 -19.74
N TRP A 394 4.95 -5.68 -21.02
CA TRP A 394 6.04 -4.93 -21.63
C TRP A 394 6.17 -3.53 -21.01
N ARG A 395 5.05 -2.81 -20.85
CA ARG A 395 5.02 -1.51 -20.16
C ARG A 395 5.49 -1.62 -18.72
N PHE A 396 5.03 -2.66 -18.03
CA PHE A 396 5.49 -2.99 -16.68
C PHE A 396 7.02 -3.15 -16.65
N VAL A 397 7.59 -4.07 -17.44
CA VAL A 397 9.03 -4.37 -17.39
C VAL A 397 9.88 -3.20 -17.91
N SER A 398 9.32 -2.35 -18.78
CA SER A 398 10.01 -1.18 -19.32
C SER A 398 9.96 0.05 -18.42
N SER A 399 9.15 0.03 -17.37
CA SER A 399 8.93 1.15 -16.45
C SER A 399 10.22 1.64 -15.79
N PRO A 400 10.52 2.95 -15.88
CA PRO A 400 11.61 3.57 -15.13
C PRO A 400 11.48 3.33 -13.63
N GLU A 401 10.26 3.38 -13.08
CA GLU A 401 9.98 3.19 -11.65
C GLU A 401 10.54 1.86 -11.13
N LEU A 402 10.49 0.78 -11.92
CA LEU A 402 11.10 -0.51 -11.58
C LEU A 402 12.62 -0.52 -11.77
N LYS A 403 13.11 0.03 -12.88
CA LYS A 403 14.53 -0.09 -13.26
C LYS A 403 15.44 0.80 -12.43
N THR A 404 15.02 2.02 -12.16
CA THR A 404 15.83 3.01 -11.45
C THR A 404 15.43 3.15 -9.98
N GLY A 405 14.32 2.53 -9.55
CA GLY A 405 13.56 3.02 -8.39
C GLY A 405 13.12 4.46 -8.63
N TYR A 406 12.54 5.15 -7.65
CA TYR A 406 12.32 6.60 -7.71
C TYR A 406 13.65 7.42 -7.67
N GLY A 407 14.74 6.92 -8.26
CA GLY A 407 16.08 7.52 -8.21
C GLY A 407 16.77 7.42 -6.85
N LEU A 408 16.25 6.60 -5.94
CA LEU A 408 16.73 6.51 -4.56
C LEU A 408 17.72 5.34 -4.41
N TYR A 409 19.00 5.67 -4.38
CA TYR A 409 20.06 4.73 -4.03
C TYR A 409 19.87 4.37 -2.54
N PRO A 410 19.85 3.09 -2.13
CA PRO A 410 19.44 2.67 -0.79
C PRO A 410 20.49 2.97 0.31
N TYR A 411 21.41 3.90 0.05
CA TYR A 411 22.51 4.27 0.91
C TYR A 411 22.93 5.74 0.66
N GLN A 412 22.03 6.57 0.13
CA GLN A 412 22.30 7.99 -0.12
C GLN A 412 22.73 8.72 1.14
N SER A 413 22.10 8.39 2.27
CA SER A 413 22.33 9.04 3.55
C SER A 413 23.08 8.17 4.53
N ARG A 414 23.54 6.97 4.12
CA ARG A 414 24.21 6.02 5.02
C ARG A 414 25.49 6.61 5.60
N ALA A 415 26.39 7.09 4.74
CA ALA A 415 27.69 7.63 5.18
C ALA A 415 27.50 8.81 6.13
N ALA A 416 26.62 9.74 5.78
CA ALA A 416 26.26 10.88 6.64
C ALA A 416 25.63 10.43 7.98
N ALA A 417 24.69 9.47 7.95
CA ALA A 417 24.05 8.98 9.17
C ALA A 417 25.03 8.25 10.09
N GLU A 418 25.92 7.42 9.54
CA GLU A 418 27.00 6.74 10.28
C GLU A 418 28.02 7.76 10.82
N TRP A 419 28.36 8.80 10.04
CA TRP A 419 29.20 9.89 10.53
C TRP A 419 28.55 10.58 11.73
N LEU A 420 27.27 10.96 11.64
CA LEU A 420 26.54 11.57 12.75
C LEU A 420 26.56 10.67 13.99
N LYS A 421 26.27 9.38 13.82
CA LYS A 421 26.29 8.41 14.92
C LYS A 421 27.64 8.37 15.64
N ASN A 422 28.74 8.49 14.90
CA ASN A 422 30.09 8.38 15.46
C ASN A 422 30.67 9.71 15.96
N ASN A 423 30.12 10.86 15.56
CA ASN A 423 30.69 12.19 15.82
C ASN A 423 29.76 13.13 16.61
N SER A 424 28.63 12.62 17.12
CA SER A 424 27.67 13.38 17.92
C SER A 424 27.40 12.74 19.28
N ARG A 425 26.79 13.48 20.20
CA ARG A 425 26.36 12.95 21.50
C ARG A 425 25.00 12.25 21.36
N PRO A 426 24.75 11.18 22.16
CA PRO A 426 23.44 10.53 22.17
C PRO A 426 22.33 11.53 22.44
N GLY A 427 21.25 11.47 21.66
CA GLY A 427 20.09 12.33 21.81
C GLY A 427 20.18 13.70 21.15
N GLU A 428 21.34 14.11 20.62
CA GLU A 428 21.45 15.36 19.86
C GLU A 428 20.51 15.35 18.65
N ILE A 429 19.87 16.49 18.41
CA ILE A 429 18.83 16.65 17.39
C ILE A 429 19.45 17.07 16.07
N VAL A 430 19.07 16.36 15.01
CA VAL A 430 19.46 16.62 13.62
C VAL A 430 18.26 17.23 12.90
N PHE A 431 18.42 18.49 12.50
CA PHE A 431 17.47 19.17 11.63
C PHE A 431 17.57 18.63 10.22
N HIS A 432 16.44 18.27 9.61
CA HIS A 432 16.35 17.88 8.22
C HIS A 432 15.05 18.42 7.64
N VAL A 433 15.11 19.09 6.49
CA VAL A 433 13.94 19.82 5.94
C VAL A 433 12.91 18.92 5.27
N ASN A 434 13.28 17.69 4.91
CA ASN A 434 12.41 16.78 4.17
C ASN A 434 12.07 15.54 5.02
N TRP A 435 10.78 15.38 5.33
CA TRP A 435 10.24 14.23 6.07
C TRP A 435 10.59 12.87 5.43
N GLY A 436 10.78 12.83 4.11
CA GLY A 436 11.12 11.62 3.36
C GLY A 436 12.57 11.16 3.54
N GLN A 437 13.43 11.95 4.21
CA GLN A 437 14.79 11.56 4.57
C GLN A 437 14.83 10.69 5.83
N PHE A 438 13.83 10.84 6.70
CA PHE A 438 13.77 10.17 8.00
C PHE A 438 13.94 8.64 7.91
N PRO A 439 13.24 7.89 7.04
CA PRO A 439 13.34 6.42 7.05
C PRO A 439 14.76 5.88 6.87
N GLU A 440 15.59 6.57 6.07
CA GLU A 440 16.96 6.16 5.83
C GLU A 440 17.90 6.62 6.95
N LEU A 441 17.80 7.88 7.39
CA LEU A 441 18.55 8.40 8.54
C LEU A 441 18.30 7.52 9.77
N PHE A 442 17.03 7.28 10.07
CA PHE A 442 16.58 6.46 11.18
C PHE A 442 16.97 4.99 11.06
N TYR A 443 17.24 4.45 9.86
CA TYR A 443 17.71 3.06 9.75
C TYR A 443 19.19 2.93 10.12
N TRP A 444 20.01 3.91 9.74
CA TRP A 444 21.45 3.89 9.98
C TRP A 444 21.86 4.49 11.34
N ASN A 445 21.05 5.39 11.88
CA ASN A 445 21.36 6.13 13.09
C ASN A 445 20.11 6.33 13.98
N GLN A 446 20.15 5.72 15.17
CA GLN A 446 19.16 5.86 16.25
C GLN A 446 19.81 6.47 17.50
N HIS A 447 21.08 6.86 17.38
CA HIS A 447 21.83 7.58 18.40
C HIS A 447 21.36 9.03 18.48
N ASN A 448 21.07 9.63 17.33
CA ASN A 448 20.50 10.96 17.20
C ASN A 448 18.96 10.95 17.12
N ARG A 449 18.36 12.11 17.34
CA ARG A 449 16.93 12.38 17.13
C ARG A 449 16.72 13.30 15.94
N TYR A 450 15.52 13.32 15.39
CA TYR A 450 15.17 14.00 14.14
C TYR A 450 13.91 14.84 14.33
N ILE A 451 13.78 15.94 13.60
CA ILE A 451 12.65 16.85 13.80
C ILE A 451 11.31 16.25 13.36
N GLY A 452 11.28 15.40 12.34
CA GLY A 452 10.05 14.88 11.76
C GLY A 452 10.26 13.64 10.91
N GLY A 453 9.17 13.02 10.46
CA GLY A 453 9.26 11.82 9.66
C GLY A 453 7.91 11.31 9.18
N MET A 454 7.95 10.35 8.27
CA MET A 454 6.79 9.68 7.65
C MET A 454 5.91 10.57 6.78
N ASP A 455 5.10 11.47 7.33
CA ASP A 455 4.19 12.34 6.56
C ASP A 455 4.20 13.75 7.18
N PRO A 456 4.26 14.82 6.37
CA PRO A 456 4.34 16.19 6.87
C PRO A 456 3.16 16.56 7.78
N ILE A 457 2.01 15.87 7.64
CA ILE A 457 0.86 16.12 8.51
C ILE A 457 1.17 15.87 9.99
N PHE A 458 2.11 14.97 10.32
CA PHE A 458 2.44 14.67 11.71
C PHE A 458 3.22 15.79 12.39
N GLN A 459 4.05 16.50 11.63
CA GLN A 459 4.75 17.70 12.12
C GLN A 459 3.80 18.90 12.16
N TYR A 460 2.95 19.07 11.14
CA TYR A 460 1.94 20.13 11.13
C TYR A 460 0.93 20.01 12.29
N ALA A 461 0.51 18.78 12.61
CA ALA A 461 -0.38 18.52 13.74
C ALA A 461 0.29 18.68 15.11
N TYR A 462 1.62 18.62 15.16
CA TYR A 462 2.40 18.83 16.39
C TYR A 462 2.49 20.32 16.69
N ASP A 463 2.98 21.11 15.73
CA ASP A 463 3.06 22.56 15.82
C ASP A 463 3.09 23.14 14.40
N LYS A 464 2.07 23.97 14.08
CA LYS A 464 1.94 24.57 12.76
C LYS A 464 3.06 25.56 12.46
N GLY A 465 3.51 26.32 13.47
CA GLY A 465 4.58 27.30 13.33
C GLY A 465 5.90 26.63 13.01
N LEU A 466 6.27 25.57 13.74
CA LEU A 466 7.45 24.76 13.44
C LEU A 466 7.34 24.08 12.07
N TYR A 467 6.17 23.59 11.69
CA TYR A 467 5.99 23.05 10.34
C TYR A 467 6.30 24.11 9.27
N TRP A 468 5.73 25.31 9.38
CA TRP A 468 5.95 26.36 8.39
C TRP A 468 7.41 26.83 8.34
N LYS A 469 8.05 26.94 9.51
CA LYS A 469 9.48 27.26 9.60
C LYS A 469 10.34 26.26 8.83
N ALA A 470 10.08 24.96 8.99
CA ALA A 470 10.79 23.92 8.24
C ALA A 470 10.40 23.88 6.75
N HIS A 471 9.13 24.16 6.43
CA HIS A 471 8.60 24.13 5.07
C HIS A 471 9.21 25.21 4.19
N HIS A 472 9.34 26.44 4.67
CA HIS A 472 9.96 27.52 3.87
C HIS A 472 11.42 27.21 3.54
N LEU A 473 12.15 26.61 4.48
CA LEU A 473 13.52 26.13 4.27
C LEU A 473 13.59 24.95 3.29
N LEU A 474 12.56 24.09 3.25
CA LEU A 474 12.46 23.00 2.27
C LEU A 474 12.25 23.52 0.86
N VAL A 475 11.32 24.47 0.68
CA VAL A 475 10.95 25.00 -0.64
C VAL A 475 12.00 25.99 -1.17
N GLY A 476 12.77 26.62 -0.28
CA GLY A 476 13.85 27.55 -0.64
C GLY A 476 13.36 28.94 -1.02
N ASN A 477 12.19 29.36 -0.52
CA ASN A 477 11.64 30.71 -0.75
C ASN A 477 12.53 31.80 -0.12
N ALA A 478 13.12 31.49 1.04
CA ALA A 478 14.24 32.20 1.66
C ALA A 478 15.08 31.17 2.43
N VAL A 479 16.37 31.45 2.60
CA VAL A 479 17.35 30.49 3.15
C VAL A 479 18.10 31.05 4.36
N ASP A 480 18.20 32.37 4.44
CA ASP A 480 18.71 33.14 5.57
C ASP A 480 17.61 33.41 6.61
N HIS A 481 16.34 33.45 6.19
CA HIS A 481 15.19 33.64 7.07
C HIS A 481 14.06 32.63 6.82
N THR A 482 13.18 32.46 7.81
CA THR A 482 11.98 31.63 7.74
C THR A 482 10.80 32.22 8.52
N TRP A 483 9.60 31.66 8.35
CA TRP A 483 8.34 32.15 8.93
C TRP A 483 7.53 31.03 9.57
N GLY A 484 6.81 31.36 10.66
CA GLY A 484 5.84 30.46 11.29
C GLY A 484 4.47 30.40 10.61
N THR A 485 4.29 31.10 9.48
CA THR A 485 3.02 31.25 8.76
C THR A 485 3.08 30.67 7.35
N PRO A 486 1.93 30.32 6.72
CA PRO A 486 1.90 29.83 5.34
C PRO A 486 2.48 30.84 4.33
N GLU A 487 2.19 32.13 4.50
CA GLU A 487 2.69 33.18 3.64
C GLU A 487 4.11 33.58 4.05
N ALA A 488 5.06 33.50 3.10
CA ALA A 488 6.39 34.11 3.22
C ALA A 488 6.33 35.63 2.96
N LYS A 489 5.34 36.31 3.56
CA LYS A 489 5.07 37.76 3.43
C LYS A 489 4.52 38.28 4.75
N GLY A 490 5.10 39.35 5.29
CA GLY A 490 4.65 39.97 6.54
C GLY A 490 5.76 40.15 7.59
N THR A 491 5.39 40.76 8.72
CA THR A 491 6.30 41.18 9.80
C THR A 491 6.95 40.00 10.54
N ASN A 492 8.21 40.19 10.91
CA ASN A 492 9.09 39.31 11.69
C ASN A 492 9.57 38.02 10.99
N PRO A 493 10.28 38.12 9.84
CA PRO A 493 11.14 37.01 9.40
C PRO A 493 12.11 36.64 10.53
N GLU A 494 12.28 35.35 10.77
CA GLU A 494 13.20 34.85 11.80
C GLU A 494 14.44 34.25 11.15
N ASP A 495 15.61 34.63 11.67
CA ASP A 495 16.91 34.12 11.23
C ASP A 495 16.96 32.58 11.25
N THR A 496 17.38 31.97 10.14
CA THR A 496 17.35 30.52 9.92
C THR A 496 18.19 29.77 10.93
N TYR A 497 19.42 30.23 11.19
CA TYR A 497 20.28 29.65 12.22
C TYR A 497 19.59 29.68 13.59
N THR A 498 19.09 30.86 13.99
CA THR A 498 18.41 31.05 15.27
C THR A 498 17.22 30.12 15.42
N VAL A 499 16.37 29.99 14.40
CA VAL A 499 15.21 29.09 14.43
C VAL A 499 15.65 27.63 14.58
N ILE A 500 16.62 27.17 13.78
CA ILE A 500 17.09 25.78 13.82
C ILE A 500 17.70 25.47 15.21
N ARG A 501 18.47 26.40 15.77
CA ARG A 501 19.13 26.23 17.07
C ARG A 501 18.16 26.35 18.25
N ARG A 502 17.32 27.40 18.28
CA ARG A 502 16.45 27.75 19.41
C ARG A 502 15.15 26.94 19.41
N ASP A 503 14.44 26.92 18.27
CA ASP A 503 13.09 26.40 18.20
C ASP A 503 13.08 24.89 17.98
N PHE A 504 13.92 24.39 17.07
CA PHE A 504 14.08 22.95 16.84
C PHE A 504 15.09 22.29 17.77
N LYS A 505 15.85 23.09 18.54
CA LYS A 505 16.88 22.61 19.48
C LYS A 505 17.93 21.73 18.80
N ALA A 506 18.17 21.96 17.51
CA ALA A 506 19.09 21.15 16.74
C ALA A 506 20.55 21.47 17.08
N SER A 507 21.39 20.45 16.96
CA SER A 507 22.85 20.57 17.04
C SER A 507 23.51 20.43 15.67
N TYR A 508 22.83 19.75 14.76
CA TYR A 508 23.27 19.55 13.38
C TYR A 508 22.14 19.83 12.41
N ILE A 509 22.53 20.19 11.18
CA ILE A 509 21.65 20.16 10.02
C ILE A 509 22.17 19.12 9.02
N PHE A 510 21.26 18.27 8.55
CA PHE A 510 21.51 17.32 7.47
C PHE A 510 20.82 17.80 6.19
N LEU A 511 21.58 17.88 5.09
CA LEU A 511 21.10 18.37 3.80
C LEU A 511 21.40 17.37 2.68
N GLU A 512 20.39 17.09 1.84
CA GLU A 512 20.58 16.46 0.52
C GLU A 512 20.76 17.58 -0.51
N LYS A 513 21.96 17.69 -1.10
CA LYS A 513 22.35 18.80 -2.00
C LYS A 513 21.41 18.99 -3.17
N TYR A 514 20.91 17.89 -3.74
CA TYR A 514 19.99 17.93 -4.89
C TYR A 514 18.57 18.37 -4.50
N ARG A 515 18.13 18.12 -3.26
CA ARG A 515 16.77 18.44 -2.81
C ARG A 515 16.66 19.83 -2.18
N SER A 516 17.73 20.32 -1.58
CA SER A 516 17.76 21.62 -0.90
C SER A 516 19.01 22.40 -1.27
N PRO A 517 19.24 22.69 -2.58
CA PRO A 517 20.47 23.31 -3.04
C PRO A 517 20.68 24.71 -2.47
N ALA A 518 19.62 25.52 -2.38
CA ALA A 518 19.71 26.89 -1.88
C ALA A 518 20.13 26.92 -0.39
N LEU A 519 19.51 26.09 0.45
CA LEU A 519 19.87 25.99 1.86
C LEU A 519 21.29 25.42 2.07
N PHE A 520 21.70 24.48 1.22
CA PHE A 520 23.07 23.97 1.23
C PHE A 520 24.10 25.07 0.89
N LEU A 521 23.85 25.86 -0.16
CA LEU A 521 24.74 26.96 -0.54
C LEU A 521 24.78 28.03 0.56
N HIS A 522 23.64 28.37 1.17
CA HIS A 522 23.60 29.32 2.28
C HIS A 522 24.43 28.84 3.48
N ALA A 523 24.22 27.59 3.94
CA ALA A 523 24.99 27.02 5.04
C ALA A 523 26.49 26.83 4.71
N ARG A 524 26.86 26.69 3.43
CA ARG A 524 28.26 26.51 3.00
C ARG A 524 29.00 27.83 2.86
N ASP A 525 28.37 28.84 2.27
CA ASP A 525 29.06 30.02 1.75
C ASP A 525 28.68 31.31 2.46
N ASN A 526 27.48 31.39 3.07
CA ASN A 526 26.89 32.66 3.47
C ASN A 526 26.74 32.83 4.99
N ASP A 527 26.72 31.74 5.76
CA ASP A 527 26.55 31.81 7.21
C ASP A 527 27.61 30.97 7.94
N PRO A 528 28.63 31.62 8.54
CA PRO A 528 29.75 30.93 9.19
C PRO A 528 29.33 30.15 10.46
N ARG A 529 28.11 30.36 10.97
CA ARG A 529 27.57 29.65 12.14
C ARG A 529 27.24 28.19 11.83
N PHE A 530 27.17 27.84 10.53
CA PHE A 530 27.06 26.46 10.05
C PHE A 530 28.45 25.90 9.75
N VAL A 531 29.05 25.23 10.73
CA VAL A 531 30.38 24.62 10.57
C VAL A 531 30.24 23.30 9.84
N ARG A 532 30.78 23.21 8.62
CA ARG A 532 30.73 21.98 7.82
C ARG A 532 31.57 20.87 8.46
N CYS A 533 30.95 19.72 8.72
CA CYS A 533 31.64 18.58 9.35
C CYS A 533 31.71 17.32 8.48
N PHE A 534 30.75 17.16 7.56
CA PHE A 534 30.73 16.07 6.60
C PHE A 534 30.22 16.58 5.25
N ASP A 535 30.86 16.15 4.17
CA ASP A 535 30.51 16.58 2.82
C ASP A 535 30.85 15.46 1.82
N ASP A 536 29.83 14.88 1.18
CA ASP A 536 30.02 13.91 0.11
C ASP A 536 29.32 14.36 -1.18
N ARG A 537 29.29 13.52 -2.22
CA ARG A 537 28.68 13.89 -3.50
C ARG A 537 27.20 14.27 -3.40
N ARG A 538 26.44 13.77 -2.43
CA ARG A 538 24.97 13.87 -2.36
C ARG A 538 24.46 14.61 -1.12
N THR A 539 25.19 14.53 -0.02
CA THR A 539 24.75 14.98 1.30
C THR A 539 25.84 15.80 1.98
N ALA A 540 25.42 16.66 2.89
CA ALA A 540 26.32 17.42 3.75
C ALA A 540 25.71 17.53 5.16
N ILE A 541 26.58 17.62 6.16
CA ILE A 541 26.21 17.88 7.55
C ILE A 541 26.99 19.09 8.04
N PHE A 542 26.26 20.00 8.67
CA PHE A 542 26.84 21.14 9.35
C PHE A 542 26.47 21.08 10.83
N ARG A 543 27.43 21.36 11.69
CA ARG A 543 27.23 21.59 13.11
C ARG A 543 26.88 23.06 13.33
N LEU A 544 25.95 23.31 14.24
CA LEU A 544 25.60 24.67 14.65
C LEU A 544 26.57 25.10 15.75
N SER A 545 27.45 26.06 15.46
CA SER A 545 28.45 26.56 16.41
C SER A 545 27.87 27.72 17.22
N ASP A 546 28.00 27.64 18.55
CA ASP A 546 27.81 28.82 19.39
C ASP A 546 28.96 29.79 19.08
N VAL A 547 28.64 30.99 18.60
CA VAL A 547 29.60 31.95 17.98
C VAL A 547 30.68 32.46 18.96
N GLU A 548 30.60 32.09 20.24
CA GLU A 548 31.60 32.46 21.27
C GLU A 548 32.93 31.69 21.19
N GLN A 549 33.13 30.76 20.25
CA GLN A 549 34.38 29.98 20.12
C GLN A 549 35.18 30.20 18.82
N MET A 550 34.99 31.34 18.15
CA MET A 550 35.92 31.78 17.11
C MET A 550 36.77 32.95 17.64
N GLU A 551 37.72 32.66 18.52
CA GLU A 551 38.94 33.48 18.56
C GLU A 551 39.75 33.14 17.30
N PRO A 552 40.20 34.14 16.52
CA PRO A 552 41.17 33.90 15.48
C PRO A 552 42.49 33.52 16.14
N ASP A 553 42.99 32.31 15.89
CA ASP A 553 44.39 31.99 16.11
C ASP A 553 45.24 33.02 15.34
N ASN A 554 46.07 33.75 16.09
CA ASN A 554 46.99 34.80 15.63
C ASN A 554 47.92 34.36 14.50
#